data_AF-B1T223-F1
#
_entry.id   AF-B1T223-F1
#
_cell.length_a   1.000
_cell.length_b   1.000
_cell.length_c   1.000
_cell.angle_alpha   90.00
_cell.angle_beta   90.00
_cell.angle_gamma   90.00
#
_symmetry.space_group_name_H-M   'P 1'
#
loop_
_entity.id
_entity.type
_entity.pdbx_description
1 polymer ?
#
loop_
_entity_poly.entity_id
_entity_poly.type
_entity_poly.pdbx_seq_one_letter_code
_entity_poly.pdbx_strand_id
1 'polypeptide(L)'
;MFFVSIRRITVTFAALIVLGVAWRYWHEARLRAACGPRDQVTEYSPDGRYLAKYCYFRDTIILRLYDSDNTRLIAERTYHDASGVLVSLTWIPDALIYPEGDNLETIKLPPSLYDRILTQLP
;
A
#
# COMPACT_ATOMS: atom_id res chain seq x y z
N MET A 1 -43.77 -19.40 -7.39
CA MET A 1 -42.43 -19.96 -7.69
C MET A 1 -41.35 -18.87 -7.95
N PHE A 2 -41.68 -17.76 -8.61
CA PHE A 2 -40.75 -16.65 -8.90
C PHE A 2 -40.08 -15.99 -7.67
N PHE A 3 -40.80 -15.78 -6.57
CA PHE A 3 -40.24 -15.16 -5.35
C PHE A 3 -39.13 -15.97 -4.66
N VAL A 4 -39.18 -17.31 -4.74
CA VAL A 4 -38.15 -18.19 -4.15
C VAL A 4 -36.86 -18.13 -4.96
N SER A 5 -36.97 -17.94 -6.28
CA SER A 5 -35.83 -17.80 -7.18
C SER A 5 -35.08 -16.49 -6.92
N ILE A 6 -35.80 -15.37 -6.75
CA ILE A 6 -35.21 -14.05 -6.45
C ILE A 6 -34.48 -14.06 -5.10
N ARG A 7 -35.04 -14.71 -4.07
CA ARG A 7 -34.37 -14.84 -2.76
C ARG A 7 -33.09 -15.67 -2.82
N ARG A 8 -33.07 -16.74 -3.63
CA ARG A 8 -31.85 -17.56 -3.80
C ARG A 8 -30.77 -16.79 -4.54
N ILE A 9 -31.14 -16.08 -5.61
CA ILE A 9 -30.22 -15.25 -6.39
C ILE A 9 -29.59 -14.16 -5.52
N THR A 10 -30.39 -13.42 -4.75
CA THR A 10 -29.89 -12.37 -3.85
C THR A 10 -28.95 -12.91 -2.78
N VAL A 11 -29.26 -14.06 -2.17
CA VAL A 11 -28.38 -14.70 -1.18
C VAL A 11 -27.07 -15.18 -1.81
N THR A 12 -27.11 -15.77 -3.01
CA THR A 12 -25.86 -16.19 -3.69
C THR A 12 -25.00 -15.01 -4.08
N PHE A 13 -25.60 -13.91 -4.59
CA PHE A 13 -24.85 -12.69 -4.89
C PHE A 13 -24.22 -12.08 -3.62
N ALA A 14 -24.98 -11.99 -2.53
CA ALA A 14 -24.44 -11.51 -1.26
C ALA A 14 -23.28 -12.39 -0.75
N ALA A 15 -23.39 -13.71 -0.87
CA ALA A 15 -22.32 -14.63 -0.50
C ALA A 15 -21.06 -14.45 -1.36
N LEU A 16 -21.21 -14.26 -2.68
CA LEU A 16 -20.09 -13.99 -3.58
C LEU A 16 -19.40 -12.66 -3.26
N ILE A 17 -20.16 -11.62 -2.91
CA ILE A 17 -19.61 -10.34 -2.46
C ILE A 17 -18.79 -10.52 -1.18
N VAL A 18 -19.33 -11.21 -0.18
CA VAL A 18 -18.63 -11.45 1.09
C VAL A 18 -17.34 -12.25 0.86
N LEU A 19 -17.40 -13.30 0.03
CA LEU A 19 -16.22 -14.08 -0.33
C LEU A 19 -15.18 -13.25 -1.08
N GLY A 20 -15.61 -12.38 -2.01
CA GLY A 20 -14.71 -11.47 -2.73
C GLY A 20 -14.03 -10.46 -1.80
N VAL A 21 -14.77 -9.88 -0.86
CA VAL A 21 -14.22 -8.98 0.16
C VAL A 21 -13.24 -9.71 1.08
N ALA A 22 -13.59 -10.91 1.54
CA ALA A 22 -12.71 -11.73 2.37
C ALA A 22 -11.43 -12.12 1.63
N TRP A 23 -11.53 -12.48 0.35
CA TRP A 23 -10.39 -12.76 -0.51
C TRP A 23 -9.47 -11.54 -0.67
N ARG A 24 -10.04 -10.37 -0.94
CA ARG A 24 -9.28 -9.12 -1.07
C ARG A 24 -8.55 -8.78 0.23
N TYR A 25 -9.24 -8.84 1.36
CA TYR A 25 -8.65 -8.62 2.68
C TYR A 25 -7.51 -9.60 2.96
N TRP A 26 -7.70 -10.89 2.67
CA TRP A 26 -6.65 -11.90 2.85
C TRP A 26 -5.42 -11.63 1.99
N HIS A 27 -5.62 -11.20 0.73
CA HIS A 27 -4.53 -10.83 -0.17
C HIS A 27 -3.73 -9.64 0.38
N GLU A 28 -4.41 -8.57 0.81
CA GLU A 28 -3.76 -7.39 1.40
C GLU A 28 -3.05 -7.73 2.72
N ALA A 29 -3.68 -8.50 3.61
CA ALA A 29 -3.05 -8.95 4.85
C ALA A 29 -1.78 -9.76 4.58
N ARG A 30 -1.78 -10.59 3.54
CA ARG A 30 -0.60 -11.35 3.11
C ARG A 30 0.52 -10.45 2.59
N LEU A 31 0.20 -9.41 1.82
CA LEU A 31 1.18 -8.39 1.41
C LEU A 31 1.76 -7.66 2.62
N ARG A 32 0.94 -7.30 3.61
CA ARG A 32 1.43 -6.63 4.83
C ARG A 32 2.35 -7.53 5.66
N ALA A 33 2.07 -8.83 5.70
CA ALA A 33 2.88 -9.83 6.40
C ALA A 33 4.12 -10.30 5.60
N ALA A 34 4.17 -10.02 4.30
CA ALA A 34 5.26 -10.45 3.43
C ALA A 34 6.60 -9.79 3.77
N CYS A 35 6.56 -8.56 4.29
CA CYS A 35 7.77 -7.81 4.60
C CYS A 35 8.24 -8.10 6.02
N GLY A 36 9.14 -9.07 6.12
CA GLY A 36 9.87 -9.33 7.36
C GLY A 36 10.87 -8.21 7.68
N PRO A 37 11.30 -8.06 8.94
CA PRO A 37 12.26 -7.02 9.33
C PRO A 37 13.62 -7.09 8.64
N ARG A 38 13.99 -8.25 8.07
CA ARG A 38 15.29 -8.46 7.41
C ARG A 38 15.33 -8.02 5.95
N ASP A 39 14.19 -8.05 5.27
CA ASP A 39 14.08 -7.73 3.84
C ASP A 39 13.57 -6.30 3.62
N GLN A 40 13.36 -5.56 4.71
CA GLN A 40 12.90 -4.19 4.70
C GLN A 40 14.08 -3.23 4.72
N VAL A 41 14.17 -2.38 3.71
CA VAL A 41 15.11 -1.25 3.68
C VAL A 41 14.43 -0.04 4.32
N THR A 42 15.19 0.70 5.12
CA THR A 42 14.73 1.91 5.81
C THR A 42 15.61 3.08 5.42
N GLU A 43 14.99 4.18 5.01
CA GLU A 43 15.66 5.42 4.61
C GLU A 43 15.02 6.61 5.31
N TYR A 44 15.85 7.52 5.82
CA TYR A 44 15.39 8.71 6.51
C TYR A 44 15.39 9.89 5.54
N SER A 45 14.39 10.76 5.68
CA SER A 45 14.41 12.03 4.99
C SER A 45 15.60 12.89 5.44
N PRO A 46 16.15 13.77 4.59
CA PRO A 46 17.28 14.63 4.94
C PRO A 46 17.02 15.54 6.15
N ASP A 47 15.76 15.89 6.38
CA ASP A 47 15.31 16.70 7.52
C ASP A 47 14.96 15.86 8.76
N GLY A 48 15.04 14.53 8.67
CA GLY A 48 14.72 13.59 9.76
C GLY A 48 13.26 13.53 10.18
N ARG A 49 12.36 14.25 9.49
CA ARG A 49 10.92 14.30 9.84
C ARG A 49 10.13 13.11 9.34
N TYR A 50 10.67 12.40 8.34
CA TYR A 50 9.99 11.28 7.70
C TYR A 50 10.93 10.08 7.57
N LEU A 51 10.32 8.92 7.51
CA LEU A 51 11.02 7.66 7.34
C LEU A 51 10.29 6.83 6.29
N ALA A 52 10.99 6.50 5.20
CA ALA A 52 10.49 5.57 4.20
C ALA A 52 10.99 4.16 4.52
N LYS A 53 10.10 3.19 4.39
CA LYS A 53 10.41 1.77 4.47
C LYS A 53 9.87 1.10 3.23
N TYR A 54 10.69 0.31 2.57
CA TYR A 54 10.25 -0.45 1.43
C TYR A 54 10.80 -1.87 1.44
N CYS A 55 10.11 -2.75 0.74
CA CYS A 55 10.42 -4.16 0.65
C CYS A 55 9.94 -4.72 -0.68
N TYR A 56 10.61 -5.77 -1.13
CA TYR A 56 10.27 -6.49 -2.34
C TYR A 56 9.47 -7.73 -1.99
N PHE A 57 8.32 -7.90 -2.64
CA PHE A 57 7.54 -9.12 -2.60
C PHE A 57 7.26 -9.59 -4.02
N ARG A 58 8.10 -10.52 -4.49
CA ARG A 58 8.15 -10.92 -5.92
C ARG A 58 8.37 -9.68 -6.77
N ASP A 59 7.52 -9.44 -7.75
CA ASP A 59 7.58 -8.28 -8.65
C ASP A 59 6.76 -7.08 -8.11
N THR A 60 6.42 -7.08 -6.82
CA THR A 60 5.64 -6.01 -6.18
C THR A 60 6.47 -5.35 -5.10
N ILE A 61 6.52 -4.02 -5.12
CA ILE A 61 7.19 -3.22 -4.11
C ILE A 61 6.13 -2.57 -3.22
N ILE A 62 6.36 -2.68 -1.92
CA ILE A 62 5.51 -2.08 -0.91
C ILE A 62 6.33 -0.97 -0.24
N LEU A 63 6.01 0.28 -0.57
CA LEU A 63 6.62 1.48 0.00
C LEU A 63 5.69 2.07 1.06
N ARG A 64 6.21 2.24 2.27
CA ARG A 64 5.51 2.82 3.41
C ARG A 64 6.26 4.03 3.93
N LEU A 65 5.57 5.13 4.06
CA LEU A 65 6.07 6.35 4.66
C LEU A 65 5.54 6.47 6.08
N TYR A 66 6.44 6.71 7.03
CA TYR A 66 6.14 6.93 8.43
C TYR A 66 6.57 8.32 8.89
N ASP A 67 6.04 8.72 10.02
CA ASP A 67 6.58 9.83 10.81
C ASP A 67 7.99 9.48 11.33
N SER A 68 8.73 10.51 11.72
CA SER A 68 10.04 10.44 12.36
C SER A 68 10.14 9.38 13.47
N ASP A 69 9.11 9.25 14.30
CA ASP A 69 9.06 8.27 15.39
C ASP A 69 8.73 6.83 14.94
N ASN A 70 8.50 6.61 13.64
CA ASN A 70 8.08 5.32 13.08
C ASN A 70 6.77 4.77 13.71
N THR A 71 5.96 5.65 14.30
CA THR A 71 4.72 5.29 15.00
C THR A 71 3.48 5.40 14.11
N ARG A 72 3.47 6.39 13.21
CA ARG A 72 2.31 6.70 12.37
C ARG A 72 2.62 6.39 10.91
N LEU A 73 1.81 5.53 10.29
CA LEU A 73 1.81 5.36 8.85
C LEU A 73 1.15 6.58 8.20
N ILE A 74 1.93 7.24 7.36
CA ILE A 74 1.58 8.50 6.72
C ILE A 74 1.08 8.27 5.30
N ALA A 75 1.75 7.40 4.55
CA ALA A 75 1.35 6.99 3.21
C ALA A 75 1.80 5.55 2.93
N GLU A 76 1.04 4.82 2.12
CA GLU A 76 1.43 3.52 1.58
C GLU A 76 1.25 3.56 0.06
N ARG A 77 2.24 3.01 -0.67
CA ARG A 77 2.21 2.82 -2.12
C ARG A 77 2.61 1.38 -2.39
N THR A 78 1.75 0.67 -3.11
CA THR A 78 2.03 -0.68 -3.57
C THR A 78 1.98 -0.64 -5.07
N TYR A 79 3.12 -0.94 -5.70
CA TYR A 79 3.25 -0.87 -7.15
C TYR A 79 4.01 -2.08 -7.68
N HIS A 80 3.78 -2.39 -8.95
CA HIS A 80 4.41 -3.51 -9.62
C HIS A 80 5.64 -3.03 -10.37
N ASP A 81 6.76 -3.69 -10.14
CA ASP A 81 8.00 -3.42 -10.85
C ASP A 81 8.62 -4.74 -11.31
N ALA A 82 8.49 -4.99 -12.61
CA ALA A 82 9.07 -6.14 -13.28
C ALA A 82 10.45 -5.84 -13.91
N SER A 83 10.94 -4.60 -13.78
CA SER A 83 12.19 -4.17 -14.42
C SER A 83 13.44 -4.74 -13.73
N GLY A 84 13.32 -5.18 -12.47
CA GLY A 84 14.44 -5.65 -11.66
C GLY A 84 15.45 -4.56 -11.32
N VAL A 85 15.09 -3.28 -11.53
CA VAL A 85 15.91 -2.14 -11.16
C VAL A 85 15.83 -1.93 -9.65
N LEU A 86 16.95 -1.55 -9.02
CA LEU A 86 16.92 -1.20 -7.60
C LEU A 86 16.05 0.03 -7.38
N VAL A 87 15.13 -0.04 -6.41
CA VAL A 87 14.37 1.10 -5.91
C VAL A 87 15.33 2.22 -5.54
N SER A 88 15.21 3.35 -6.24
CA SER A 88 15.91 4.59 -5.95
C SER A 88 14.90 5.59 -5.42
N LEU A 89 14.97 5.90 -4.14
CA LEU A 89 14.17 6.94 -3.53
C LEU A 89 14.91 8.27 -3.62
N THR A 90 14.22 9.33 -4.05
CA THR A 90 14.79 10.68 -4.06
C THR A 90 13.96 11.59 -3.17
N TRP A 91 14.57 12.03 -2.08
CA TRP A 91 13.96 12.94 -1.14
C TRP A 91 14.13 14.39 -1.57
N ILE A 92 13.02 15.11 -1.65
CA ILE A 92 12.98 16.56 -1.80
C ILE A 92 12.22 17.19 -0.63
N PRO A 93 12.42 18.48 -0.32
CA PRO A 93 11.85 19.11 0.87
C PRO A 93 10.31 19.00 0.99
N ASP A 94 9.64 18.93 -0.15
CA ASP A 94 8.18 18.90 -0.30
C ASP A 94 7.64 17.59 -0.88
N ALA A 95 8.49 16.56 -1.10
CA ALA A 95 8.06 15.31 -1.70
C ALA A 95 9.08 14.15 -1.60
N LEU A 96 8.59 12.93 -1.80
CA LEU A 96 9.39 11.72 -2.02
C LEU A 96 9.11 11.20 -3.43
N ILE A 97 10.12 11.16 -4.28
CA ILE A 97 10.04 10.63 -5.65
C ILE A 97 10.47 9.17 -5.63
N TYR A 98 9.70 8.30 -6.29
CA TYR A 98 9.98 6.87 -6.41
C TYR A 98 9.68 6.37 -7.83
N PRO A 99 10.37 5.33 -8.30
CA PRO A 99 10.05 4.68 -9.57
C PRO A 99 8.82 3.80 -9.44
N GLU A 100 7.91 3.88 -10.41
CA GLU A 100 6.76 3.01 -10.57
C GLU A 100 6.75 2.47 -12.02
N GLY A 101 7.36 1.30 -12.21
CA GLY A 101 7.65 0.75 -13.53
C GLY A 101 8.56 1.70 -14.32
N ASP A 102 8.12 2.12 -15.50
CA ASP A 102 8.85 3.07 -16.35
C ASP A 102 8.60 4.55 -15.98
N ASN A 103 7.67 4.83 -15.06
CA ASN A 103 7.31 6.18 -14.65
C ASN A 103 7.95 6.56 -13.31
N LEU A 104 8.11 7.86 -13.07
CA LEU A 104 8.47 8.39 -11.75
C LEU A 104 7.23 8.99 -11.10
N GLU A 105 6.86 8.44 -9.95
CA GLU A 105 5.77 8.94 -9.13
C GLU A 105 6.29 9.74 -7.94
N THR A 106 5.40 10.49 -7.30
CA THR A 106 5.78 11.40 -6.22
C THR A 106 4.74 11.43 -5.12
N ILE A 107 5.20 11.29 -3.88
CA ILE A 107 4.41 11.48 -2.66
C ILE A 107 4.68 12.89 -2.14
N LYS A 108 3.67 13.77 -2.12
CA LYS A 108 3.83 15.12 -1.57
C LYS A 108 3.98 15.12 -0.05
N LEU A 109 4.85 15.98 0.47
CA LEU A 109 5.16 16.22 1.88
C LEU A 109 4.93 17.71 2.23
N PRO A 110 4.22 18.04 3.33
CA PRO A 110 3.47 17.12 4.17
C PRO A 110 2.30 16.52 3.37
N PRO A 111 1.99 15.24 3.60
CA PRO A 111 0.91 14.57 2.90
C PRO A 111 -0.43 15.21 3.25
N SER A 112 -1.29 15.22 2.24
CA SER A 112 -2.59 15.84 2.30
C SER A 112 -3.46 15.19 3.38
N LEU A 113 -4.47 15.91 3.86
CA LEU A 113 -5.46 15.32 4.78
C LEU A 113 -6.11 14.06 4.19
N TYR A 114 -6.26 14.01 2.87
CA TYR A 114 -6.78 12.86 2.14
C TYR A 114 -5.89 11.61 2.30
N ASP A 115 -4.57 11.75 2.10
CA ASP A 115 -3.62 10.64 2.28
C ASP A 115 -3.64 10.11 3.72
N ARG A 116 -3.77 11.00 4.72
CA ARG A 116 -3.85 10.62 6.13
C ARG A 116 -5.13 9.87 6.50
N ILE A 117 -6.23 10.12 5.80
CA ILE A 117 -7.50 9.40 6.02
C ILE A 117 -7.43 8.04 5.34
N LEU A 118 -6.86 7.96 4.13
CA LEU A 118 -6.69 6.69 3.43
C LEU A 118 -5.84 5.69 4.22
N THR A 119 -4.81 6.14 4.94
CA THR A 119 -4.01 5.24 5.79
C THR A 119 -4.71 4.75 7.05
N GLN A 120 -5.83 5.38 7.45
CA GLN A 120 -6.64 4.95 8.59
C GLN A 120 -7.77 4.00 8.19
N LEU A 121 -8.03 3.85 6.89
CA LEU A 121 -9.07 2.97 6.38
C LEU A 121 -8.47 1.55 6.16
N PRO A 122 -9.12 0.50 6.69
CA PRO A 122 -8.59 -0.87 6.71
C PRO A 122 -8.51 -1.55 5.35
#